data_AF-A0A969G737-F1
#
_entry.id   AF-A0A969G737-F1
#
_cell.length_a   1.000
_cell.length_b   1.000
_cell.length_c   1.000
_cell.angle_alpha   90.00
_cell.angle_beta   90.00
_cell.angle_gamma   90.00
#
_symmetry.space_group_name_H-M   'P 1'
#
loop_
_entity.id
_entity.type
_entity.pdbx_description
1 polymer ?
#
loop_
_entity_poly.entity_id
_entity_poly.type
_entity_poly.pdbx_seq_one_letter_code
_entity_poly.pdbx_strand_id
1 'polypeptide(L)'
;MATIKRTIANKDDDEASFEQIIELVAKNSTLIIIDNWESISDQNEMLSFLYELPPSTKVIITSRELLLLDFSVRLGALPLRDGLQLIEEQTKEQQIELTKNQAKELYVGTGGIPLSIIYCLGQMAIGYSVSNALQKLIQPQSDFVQFSFQQIFDGLGDTATDKLMMGLSLFQGSAAKEAMIKVAQVDGESLDTADALVNLQRLSIFEQTNGRYSMPSLIRSYISPKVKKDTKFL
;
A
#
# COMPACT_ATOMS: atom_id res chain seq x y z
N MET A 1 23.33 25.50 6.23
CA MET A 1 22.23 24.95 5.41
C MET A 1 20.93 25.35 6.09
N ALA A 2 20.25 26.38 5.58
CA ALA A 2 18.98 26.81 6.13
C ALA A 2 17.87 25.91 5.56
N THR A 3 17.31 25.03 6.37
CA THR A 3 16.09 24.30 6.02
C THR A 3 14.93 25.27 6.10
N ILE A 4 14.52 25.84 4.96
CA ILE A 4 13.26 26.56 4.88
C ILE A 4 12.14 25.51 4.87
N LYS A 5 11.60 25.18 6.05
CA LYS A 5 10.27 24.57 6.14
C LYS A 5 9.26 25.70 5.88
N ARG A 6 8.82 25.86 4.63
CA ARG A 6 7.65 26.68 4.32
C ARG A 6 6.54 25.72 3.94
N THR A 7 5.61 25.49 4.87
CA THR A 7 4.37 24.78 4.59
C THR A 7 3.56 25.66 3.63
N ILE A 8 3.47 25.25 2.36
CA ILE A 8 2.54 25.85 1.39
C ILE A 8 1.19 25.13 1.60
N ALA A 9 0.55 25.42 2.73
CA ALA A 9 -0.84 25.10 3.07
C ALA A 9 -1.05 25.47 4.55
N ASN A 10 -1.29 26.75 4.82
CA ASN A 10 -1.99 27.14 6.04
C ASN A 10 -3.42 27.48 5.63
N LYS A 11 -4.38 27.00 6.41
CA LYS A 11 -5.80 26.89 6.09
C LYS A 11 -6.55 28.24 6.11
N ASP A 12 -5.83 29.35 6.21
CA ASP A 12 -6.34 30.71 6.24
C ASP A 12 -5.29 31.59 5.51
N ASP A 13 -5.75 32.37 4.52
CA ASP A 13 -5.03 33.26 3.57
C ASP A 13 -4.51 32.63 2.27
N ASP A 14 -5.22 33.00 1.19
CA ASP A 14 -4.91 32.93 -0.25
C ASP A 14 -4.24 31.64 -0.76
N GLU A 15 -5.00 30.83 -1.52
CA GLU A 15 -4.42 29.78 -2.38
C GLU A 15 -3.32 30.41 -3.25
N ALA A 16 -2.06 30.16 -2.88
CA ALA A 16 -0.94 30.62 -3.67
C ALA A 16 -1.04 30.00 -5.05
N SER A 17 -1.15 30.83 -6.09
CA SER A 17 -1.23 30.32 -7.45
C SER A 17 0.04 29.56 -7.81
N PHE A 18 -0.06 28.66 -8.78
CA PHE A 18 1.10 27.92 -9.26
C PHE A 18 2.24 28.83 -9.72
N GLU A 19 1.94 29.99 -10.33
CA GLU A 19 2.94 30.97 -10.73
C GLU A 19 3.71 31.51 -9.51
N GLN A 20 3.00 31.83 -8.42
CA GLN A 20 3.66 32.31 -7.20
C GLN A 20 4.56 31.24 -6.59
N ILE A 21 4.14 29.98 -6.64
CA ILE A 21 4.96 28.86 -6.16
C ILE A 21 6.22 28.73 -7.04
N ILE A 22 6.09 28.80 -8.36
CA ILE A 22 7.22 28.76 -9.31
C ILE A 22 8.21 29.89 -9.00
N GLU A 23 7.74 31.13 -8.83
CA GLU A 23 8.59 32.28 -8.50
C GLU A 23 9.34 32.11 -7.17
N LEU A 24 8.68 31.49 -6.18
CA LEU A 24 9.28 31.24 -4.87
C LEU A 24 10.37 30.17 -4.95
N VAL A 25 10.10 29.06 -5.64
CA VAL A 25 11.05 27.94 -5.73
C VAL A 25 12.17 28.21 -6.73
N ALA A 26 11.99 29.08 -7.72
CA ALA A 26 13.05 29.47 -8.67
C ALA A 26 14.23 30.18 -8.00
N LYS A 27 14.02 30.80 -6.85
CA LYS A 27 15.06 31.55 -6.13
C LYS A 27 16.00 30.66 -5.31
N ASN A 28 15.64 29.39 -5.07
CA ASN A 28 16.37 28.49 -4.17
C ASN A 28 16.37 27.05 -4.68
N SER A 29 17.37 26.24 -4.30
CA SER A 29 17.25 24.79 -4.45
C SER A 29 16.16 24.28 -3.50
N THR A 30 15.11 23.69 -4.06
CA THR A 30 13.89 23.34 -3.31
C THR A 30 13.60 21.85 -3.45
N LEU A 31 13.19 21.21 -2.35
CA LEU A 31 12.62 19.87 -2.36
C LEU A 31 11.13 19.99 -2.04
N ILE A 32 10.29 19.56 -2.97
CA ILE A 32 8.83 19.46 -2.79
C ILE A 32 8.50 18.00 -2.48
N ILE A 33 7.72 17.77 -1.42
CA ILE A 33 7.20 16.44 -1.08
C ILE A 33 5.68 16.51 -1.20
N ILE A 34 5.13 15.68 -2.08
CA ILE A 34 3.70 15.54 -2.28
C ILE A 34 3.32 14.18 -1.72
N ASP A 35 2.56 14.20 -0.63
CA ASP A 35 2.10 12.98 0.02
C ASP A 35 0.71 12.59 -0.51
N ASN A 36 0.45 11.30 -0.66
CA ASN A 36 -0.86 10.74 -0.98
C ASN A 36 -1.47 11.30 -2.30
N TRP A 37 -0.73 11.16 -3.40
CA TRP A 37 -1.09 11.68 -4.74
C TRP A 37 -2.54 11.41 -5.18
N GLU A 38 -3.07 10.23 -4.86
CA GLU A 38 -4.45 9.79 -5.12
C GLU A 38 -5.53 10.70 -4.51
N SER A 39 -5.19 11.55 -3.54
CA SER A 39 -6.13 12.50 -2.93
C SER A 39 -6.23 13.85 -3.66
N ILE A 40 -5.37 14.10 -4.64
CA ILE A 40 -5.41 15.32 -5.46
C ILE A 40 -6.56 15.22 -6.44
N SER A 41 -7.43 16.23 -6.48
CA SER A 41 -8.63 16.25 -7.32
C SER A 41 -8.32 16.40 -8.81
N ASP A 42 -7.38 17.28 -9.17
CA ASP A 42 -6.90 17.46 -10.55
C ASP A 42 -5.43 17.09 -10.67
N GLN A 43 -5.18 15.78 -10.81
CA GLN A 43 -3.84 15.24 -10.98
C GLN A 43 -3.18 15.67 -12.29
N ASN A 44 -3.96 16.00 -13.34
CA ASN A 44 -3.41 16.41 -14.64
C ASN A 44 -2.90 17.85 -14.59
N GLU A 45 -3.68 18.75 -14.00
CA GLU A 45 -3.25 20.12 -13.73
C GLU A 45 -2.02 20.10 -12.82
N MET A 46 -2.06 19.30 -11.75
CA MET A 46 -0.91 19.20 -10.86
C MET A 46 0.33 18.67 -11.56
N LEU A 47 0.20 17.64 -12.39
CA LEU A 47 1.33 17.10 -13.15
C LEU A 47 1.90 18.14 -14.13
N SER A 48 1.04 18.92 -14.78
CA SER A 48 1.44 20.01 -15.68
C SER A 48 2.27 21.07 -14.93
N PHE A 49 1.80 21.49 -13.75
CA PHE A 49 2.56 22.38 -12.88
C PHE A 49 3.93 21.80 -12.50
N LEU A 50 4.02 20.51 -12.15
CA LEU A 50 5.29 19.89 -11.78
C LEU A 50 6.31 19.91 -12.92
N TYR A 51 5.86 19.82 -14.17
CA TYR A 51 6.72 19.95 -15.35
C TYR A 51 7.21 21.38 -15.61
N GLU A 52 6.53 22.40 -15.07
CA GLU A 52 6.94 23.80 -15.17
C GLU A 52 7.94 24.23 -14.08
N LEU A 53 8.20 23.36 -13.10
CA LEU A 53 9.13 23.65 -12.02
C LEU A 53 10.56 23.87 -12.54
N PRO A 54 11.30 24.81 -11.94
CA PRO A 54 12.68 25.09 -12.35
C PRO A 54 13.59 23.89 -12.06
N PRO A 55 14.69 23.70 -12.83
CA PRO A 55 15.61 22.56 -12.65
C PRO A 55 16.28 22.47 -11.26
N SER A 56 16.26 23.57 -10.50
CA SER A 56 16.74 23.61 -9.11
C SER A 56 15.78 22.94 -8.11
N THR A 57 14.60 22.54 -8.56
CA THR A 57 13.56 21.90 -7.75
C THR A 57 13.55 20.40 -7.97
N LYS A 58 13.54 19.64 -6.88
CA LYS A 58 13.29 18.20 -6.88
C LYS A 58 11.93 17.93 -6.28
N VAL A 59 11.26 16.91 -6.78
CA VAL A 59 9.94 16.49 -6.30
C VAL A 59 10.01 15.03 -5.86
N ILE A 60 9.46 14.74 -4.68
CA ILE A 60 9.17 13.38 -4.22
C ILE A 60 7.67 13.25 -4.10
N ILE A 61 7.10 12.24 -4.74
CA ILE A 61 5.68 11.92 -4.67
C ILE A 61 5.54 10.59 -3.94
N THR A 62 4.62 10.50 -2.99
CA THR A 62 4.14 9.22 -2.46
C THR A 62 2.76 8.93 -3.03
N SER A 63 2.52 7.66 -3.36
CA SER A 63 1.21 7.19 -3.80
C SER A 63 1.06 5.72 -3.48
N ARG A 64 -0.18 5.27 -3.25
CA ARG A 64 -0.52 3.85 -3.25
C ARG A 64 -0.54 3.26 -4.66
N GLU A 65 -0.66 4.11 -5.69
CA GLU A 65 -0.69 3.71 -7.08
C GLU A 65 0.68 3.83 -7.75
N LEU A 66 0.98 2.90 -8.65
CA LEU A 66 2.16 3.02 -9.51
C LEU A 66 1.93 4.16 -10.53
N LEU A 67 2.65 5.26 -10.34
CA LEU A 67 2.65 6.39 -11.28
C LEU A 67 3.66 6.15 -12.41
N LEU A 68 3.25 6.42 -13.64
CA LEU A 68 4.10 6.34 -14.83
C LEU A 68 4.98 7.59 -14.95
N LEU A 69 5.87 7.78 -13.99
CA LEU A 69 6.88 8.86 -13.96
C LEU A 69 8.27 8.29 -14.31
N ASP A 70 9.21 9.18 -14.60
CA ASP A 70 10.58 8.81 -15.01
C ASP A 70 11.31 7.93 -13.98
N PHE A 71 10.98 8.08 -12.69
CA PHE A 71 11.60 7.32 -11.62
C PHE A 71 10.60 6.96 -10.52
N SER A 72 10.38 5.66 -10.30
CA SER A 72 9.50 5.13 -9.26
C SER A 72 10.27 4.19 -8.34
N VAL A 73 10.12 4.35 -7.02
CA VAL A 73 10.63 3.40 -6.02
C VAL A 73 9.44 2.66 -5.42
N ARG A 74 9.35 1.35 -5.69
CA ARG A 74 8.34 0.50 -5.05
C ARG A 74 8.79 0.12 -3.66
N LEU A 75 8.00 0.45 -2.65
CA LEU A 75 8.22 0.02 -1.27
C LEU A 75 7.54 -1.35 -1.04
N GLY A 76 8.31 -2.30 -0.53
CA GLY A 76 7.83 -3.61 -0.10
C GLY A 76 7.77 -3.74 1.42
N ALA A 77 7.46 -4.94 1.89
CA ALA A 77 7.59 -5.29 3.30
C ALA A 77 9.05 -5.15 3.77
N LEU A 78 9.24 -4.88 5.07
CA LEU A 78 10.57 -4.86 5.66
C LEU A 78 11.19 -6.26 5.60
N PRO A 79 12.49 -6.39 5.29
CA PRO A 79 13.21 -7.63 5.48
C PRO A 79 13.14 -8.09 6.94
N LEU A 80 13.26 -9.40 7.18
CA LEU A 80 13.13 -10.00 8.52
C LEU A 80 13.97 -9.29 9.59
N ARG A 81 15.23 -8.95 9.27
CA ARG A 81 16.11 -8.25 10.20
C ARG A 81 15.54 -6.89 10.61
N ASP A 82 15.14 -6.09 9.63
CA ASP A 82 14.69 -4.71 9.85
C ASP A 82 13.28 -4.70 10.48
N GLY A 83 12.43 -5.67 10.13
CA GLY A 83 11.12 -5.87 10.78
C GLY A 83 11.24 -6.30 12.24
N LEU A 84 12.17 -7.21 12.57
CA LEU A 84 12.45 -7.57 13.96
C LEU A 84 13.06 -6.41 14.75
N GLN A 85 13.91 -5.59 14.12
CA GLN A 85 14.44 -4.37 14.73
C GLN A 85 13.32 -3.38 15.06
N LEU A 86 12.40 -3.14 14.13
CA LEU A 86 11.21 -2.30 14.37
C LEU A 86 10.40 -2.80 15.58
N ILE A 87 10.17 -4.12 15.66
CA ILE A 87 9.45 -4.72 16.80
C ILE A 87 10.20 -4.47 18.11
N GLU A 88 11.52 -4.66 18.13
CA GLU A 88 12.35 -4.43 19.31
C GLU A 88 12.32 -2.97 19.78
N GLU A 89 12.42 -2.02 18.85
CA GLU A 89 12.38 -0.59 19.17
C GLU A 89 11.00 -0.17 19.73
N GLN A 90 9.93 -0.62 19.08
CA GLN A 90 8.56 -0.29 19.49
C GLN A 90 8.14 -0.96 20.81
N THR A 91 8.60 -2.19 21.07
CA THR A 91 8.33 -2.88 22.35
C THR A 91 9.03 -2.20 23.52
N LYS A 92 10.24 -1.66 23.32
CA LYS A 92 10.93 -0.86 24.35
C LYS A 92 10.17 0.43 24.67
N GLU A 93 9.69 1.14 23.65
CA GLU A 93 8.93 2.39 23.82
C GLU A 93 7.59 2.15 24.54
N GLN A 94 6.88 1.08 24.18
CA GLN A 94 5.55 0.76 24.69
C GLN A 94 5.57 -0.14 25.94
N GLN A 95 6.76 -0.49 26.46
CA GLN A 95 6.95 -1.39 27.61
C GLN A 95 6.27 -2.76 27.44
N ILE A 96 6.24 -3.28 26.21
CA ILE A 96 5.68 -4.59 25.89
C ILE A 96 6.78 -5.64 25.99
N GLU A 97 6.56 -6.69 26.77
CA GLU A 97 7.48 -7.82 26.82
C GLU A 97 7.12 -8.87 25.75
N LEU A 98 8.10 -9.17 24.88
CA LEU A 98 7.99 -10.22 23.89
C LEU A 98 9.15 -11.20 23.95
N THR A 99 8.84 -12.48 23.88
CA THR A 99 9.85 -13.50 23.58
C THR A 99 10.29 -13.38 22.11
N LYS A 100 11.50 -13.88 21.79
CA LYS A 100 11.99 -13.94 20.41
C LYS A 100 11.04 -14.71 19.47
N ASN A 101 10.35 -15.73 19.98
CA ASN A 101 9.39 -16.50 19.19
C ASN A 101 8.13 -15.69 18.88
N GLN A 102 7.61 -14.95 19.87
CA GLN A 102 6.47 -14.06 19.67
C GLN A 102 6.80 -12.90 18.72
N ALA A 103 8.00 -12.34 18.79
CA ALA A 103 8.44 -11.31 17.83
C ALA A 103 8.48 -11.85 16.39
N LYS A 104 8.95 -13.09 16.20
CA LYS A 104 8.92 -13.76 14.90
C LYS A 104 7.50 -14.09 14.44
N GLU A 105 6.65 -14.58 15.34
CA GLU A 105 5.23 -14.83 15.07
C GLU A 105 4.53 -13.55 14.60
N LEU A 106 4.77 -12.44 15.30
CA LEU A 106 4.25 -11.12 14.96
C LEU A 106 4.74 -10.67 13.58
N TYR A 107 6.04 -10.77 13.30
CA TYR A 107 6.60 -10.43 11.99
C TYR A 107 5.96 -11.26 10.86
N VAL A 108 5.84 -12.57 11.04
CA VAL A 108 5.24 -13.47 10.04
C VAL A 108 3.76 -13.14 9.84
N GLY A 109 3.01 -12.98 10.92
CA GLY A 109 1.57 -12.71 10.87
C GLY A 109 1.23 -11.34 10.26
N THR A 110 2.13 -10.36 10.38
CA THR A 110 1.98 -9.03 9.78
C THR A 110 2.57 -8.94 8.37
N GLY A 111 3.24 -9.99 7.90
CA GLY A 111 3.91 -10.01 6.60
C GLY A 111 5.09 -9.04 6.50
N GLY A 112 5.65 -8.58 7.62
CA GLY A 112 6.72 -7.58 7.64
C GLY A 112 6.27 -6.15 7.26
N ILE A 113 4.96 -5.89 7.20
CA ILE A 113 4.41 -4.55 6.88
C ILE A 113 4.52 -3.67 8.14
N PRO A 114 5.26 -2.54 8.10
CA PRO A 114 5.50 -1.70 9.27
C PRO A 114 4.22 -1.27 10.00
N LEU A 115 3.23 -0.79 9.25
CA LEU A 115 1.97 -0.31 9.84
C LEU A 115 1.21 -1.44 10.55
N SER A 116 1.24 -2.65 10.01
CA SER A 116 0.61 -3.83 10.62
C SER A 116 1.31 -4.27 11.90
N ILE A 117 2.65 -4.19 11.92
CA ILE A 117 3.45 -4.43 13.12
C ILE A 117 3.06 -3.43 14.22
N ILE A 118 3.10 -2.14 13.91
CA ILE A 118 2.78 -1.07 14.87
C ILE A 118 1.34 -1.21 15.37
N TYR A 119 0.37 -1.49 14.50
CA TYR A 119 -1.01 -1.72 14.90
C TYR A 119 -1.13 -2.87 15.90
N CYS A 120 -0.51 -4.02 15.61
CA CYS A 120 -0.58 -5.18 16.51
C CYS A 120 0.10 -4.89 17.86
N LEU A 121 1.23 -4.18 17.87
CA LEU A 121 1.88 -3.73 19.10
C LEU A 121 0.98 -2.79 19.90
N GLY A 122 0.29 -1.85 19.25
CA GLY A 122 -0.69 -0.99 19.90
C GLY A 122 -1.85 -1.78 20.54
N GLN A 123 -2.33 -2.84 19.88
CA GLN A 123 -3.32 -3.76 20.47
C GLN A 123 -2.72 -4.50 21.69
N MET A 124 -1.45 -4.88 21.63
CA MET A 124 -0.79 -5.53 22.75
C MET A 124 -0.56 -4.60 23.94
N ALA A 125 -0.26 -3.31 23.70
CA ALA A 125 -0.12 -2.30 24.74
C ALA A 125 -1.40 -2.14 25.58
N ILE A 126 -2.57 -2.40 25.00
CA ILE A 126 -3.87 -2.37 25.69
C ILE A 126 -4.33 -3.74 26.20
N GLY A 127 -3.46 -4.75 26.20
CA GLY A 127 -3.66 -6.03 26.88
C GLY A 127 -4.02 -7.23 25.99
N TYR A 128 -4.04 -7.09 24.67
CA TYR A 128 -4.24 -8.24 23.78
C TYR A 128 -2.99 -9.12 23.70
N SER A 129 -3.18 -10.44 23.59
CA SER A 129 -2.10 -11.37 23.22
C SER A 129 -1.70 -11.19 21.75
N VAL A 130 -0.51 -11.66 21.36
CA VAL A 130 -0.04 -11.66 19.95
C VAL A 130 -1.08 -12.26 19.01
N SER A 131 -1.60 -13.45 19.34
CA SER A 131 -2.63 -14.12 18.55
C SER A 131 -3.89 -13.27 18.40
N ASN A 132 -4.35 -12.61 19.47
CA ASN A 132 -5.55 -11.77 19.42
C ASN A 132 -5.32 -10.49 18.61
N ALA A 133 -4.14 -9.89 18.71
CA ALA A 133 -3.75 -8.72 17.92
C ALA A 133 -3.71 -9.05 16.42
N LEU A 134 -3.11 -10.19 16.05
CA LEU A 134 -3.09 -10.70 14.68
C LEU A 134 -4.49 -11.04 14.15
N GLN A 135 -5.35 -11.63 14.98
CA GLN A 135 -6.74 -11.86 14.58
C GLN A 135 -7.49 -10.56 14.32
N LYS A 136 -7.29 -9.53 15.15
CA LYS A 136 -7.90 -8.20 14.94
C LYS A 136 -7.41 -7.53 13.67
N LEU A 137 -6.12 -7.65 13.35
CA LEU A 137 -5.52 -7.07 12.15
C LEU A 137 -6.29 -7.46 10.86
N ILE A 138 -6.80 -8.69 10.79
CA ILE A 138 -7.48 -9.22 9.61
C ILE A 138 -9.01 -9.18 9.73
N GLN A 139 -9.55 -8.66 10.83
CA GLN A 139 -11.00 -8.51 10.98
C GLN A 139 -11.50 -7.46 9.99
N PRO A 140 -12.55 -7.76 9.19
CA PRO A 140 -13.03 -6.83 8.17
C PRO A 140 -13.49 -5.46 8.68
N GLN A 141 -13.90 -5.41 9.95
CA GLN A 141 -14.36 -4.20 10.63
C GLN A 141 -13.26 -3.52 11.45
N SER A 142 -12.00 -3.99 11.37
CA SER A 142 -10.91 -3.31 12.06
C SER A 142 -10.61 -1.97 11.39
N ASP A 143 -10.32 -0.94 12.20
CA ASP A 143 -9.90 0.37 11.71
C ASP A 143 -8.69 0.26 10.77
N PHE A 144 -7.81 -0.71 11.03
CA PHE A 144 -6.67 -1.00 10.17
C PHE A 144 -7.08 -1.41 8.76
N VAL A 145 -8.03 -2.35 8.62
CA VAL A 145 -8.50 -2.82 7.31
C VAL A 145 -9.24 -1.71 6.58
N GLN A 146 -10.10 -0.97 7.29
CA GLN A 146 -10.81 0.18 6.73
C GLN A 146 -9.78 1.22 6.23
N PHE A 147 -8.79 1.58 7.03
CA PHE A 147 -7.78 2.54 6.61
C PHE A 147 -6.88 2.04 5.46
N SER A 148 -6.47 0.77 5.52
CA SER A 148 -5.45 0.22 4.62
C SER A 148 -6.02 -0.31 3.30
N PHE A 149 -7.30 -0.70 3.29
CA PHE A 149 -7.86 -1.46 2.17
C PHE A 149 -9.26 -1.04 1.71
N GLN A 150 -9.93 -0.10 2.38
CA GLN A 150 -11.29 0.32 2.01
C GLN A 150 -11.38 0.74 0.53
N GLN A 151 -10.47 1.59 0.06
CA GLN A 151 -10.42 2.03 -1.34
C GLN A 151 -10.16 0.90 -2.34
N ILE A 152 -9.44 -0.15 -1.91
CA ILE A 152 -9.15 -1.32 -2.75
C ILE A 152 -10.40 -2.21 -2.89
N PHE A 153 -11.28 -2.21 -1.88
CA PHE A 153 -12.36 -3.19 -1.76
C PHE A 153 -13.79 -2.62 -1.88
N ASP A 154 -13.96 -1.30 -1.89
CA ASP A 154 -15.27 -0.64 -2.00
C ASP A 154 -15.92 -0.77 -3.39
N GLY A 155 -15.24 -1.42 -4.34
CA GLY A 155 -15.76 -1.70 -5.68
C GLY A 155 -15.78 -3.19 -6.06
N LEU A 156 -15.62 -4.13 -5.11
CA LEU A 156 -15.62 -5.56 -5.45
C LEU A 156 -17.00 -6.02 -5.93
N GLY A 157 -17.07 -6.51 -7.17
CA GLY A 157 -18.27 -7.06 -7.83
C GLY A 157 -18.03 -8.47 -8.37
N ASP A 158 -18.70 -8.82 -9.48
CA ASP A 158 -18.45 -10.06 -10.26
C ASP A 158 -17.59 -9.74 -11.49
N THR A 159 -16.55 -8.90 -11.31
CA THR A 159 -15.69 -8.44 -12.40
C THR A 159 -14.49 -9.37 -12.60
N ALA A 160 -13.78 -9.23 -13.74
CA ALA A 160 -12.53 -9.95 -13.98
C ALA A 160 -11.49 -9.65 -12.87
N THR A 161 -11.46 -8.43 -12.34
CA THR A 161 -10.61 -8.00 -11.21
C THR A 161 -10.86 -8.85 -9.97
N ASP A 162 -12.12 -9.03 -9.59
CA ASP A 162 -12.52 -9.80 -8.41
C ASP A 162 -12.11 -11.26 -8.55
N LYS A 163 -12.41 -11.84 -9.71
CA LYS A 163 -12.09 -13.23 -10.04
C LYS A 163 -10.59 -13.51 -10.01
N LEU A 164 -9.79 -12.64 -10.64
CA LEU A 164 -8.33 -12.77 -10.64
C LEU A 164 -7.78 -12.67 -9.22
N MET A 165 -8.26 -11.70 -8.44
CA MET A 165 -7.81 -11.46 -7.08
C MET A 165 -8.16 -12.63 -6.16
N MET A 166 -9.40 -13.15 -6.23
CA MET A 166 -9.83 -14.34 -5.50
C MET A 166 -9.04 -15.58 -5.94
N GLY A 167 -8.87 -15.78 -7.25
CA GLY A 167 -8.11 -16.90 -7.80
C GLY A 167 -6.64 -16.90 -7.34
N LEU A 168 -5.97 -15.75 -7.34
CA LEU A 168 -4.59 -15.66 -6.85
C LEU A 168 -4.48 -15.88 -5.34
N SER A 169 -5.51 -15.52 -4.56
CA SER A 169 -5.52 -15.71 -3.11
C SER A 169 -5.49 -17.19 -2.68
N LEU A 170 -5.84 -18.11 -3.59
CA LEU A 170 -5.82 -19.57 -3.36
C LEU A 170 -4.40 -20.16 -3.43
N PHE A 171 -3.46 -19.49 -4.08
CA PHE A 171 -2.07 -19.94 -4.15
C PHE A 171 -1.34 -19.55 -2.88
N GLN A 172 -0.48 -20.43 -2.33
CA GLN A 172 0.33 -20.10 -1.14
C GLN A 172 1.57 -19.24 -1.46
N GLY A 173 1.94 -19.10 -2.73
CA GLY A 173 3.09 -18.32 -3.17
C GLY A 173 2.76 -17.49 -4.40
N SER A 174 3.67 -17.45 -5.37
CA SER A 174 3.42 -16.89 -6.69
C SER A 174 2.83 -17.93 -7.65
N ALA A 175 2.05 -17.49 -8.63
CA ALA A 175 1.43 -18.30 -9.67
C ALA A 175 1.88 -17.84 -11.07
N ALA A 176 1.92 -18.78 -12.03
CA ALA A 176 2.03 -18.40 -13.43
C ALA A 176 0.73 -17.73 -13.91
N LYS A 177 0.82 -16.84 -14.90
CA LYS A 177 -0.33 -16.09 -15.44
C LYS A 177 -1.46 -17.04 -15.85
N GLU A 178 -1.12 -18.09 -16.58
CA GLU A 178 -2.07 -19.07 -17.14
C GLU A 178 -2.78 -19.85 -16.04
N ALA A 179 -2.05 -20.21 -14.97
CA ALA A 179 -2.62 -20.92 -13.84
C ALA A 179 -3.61 -20.03 -13.06
N MET A 180 -3.25 -18.77 -12.85
CA MET A 180 -4.12 -17.79 -12.18
C MET A 180 -5.39 -17.53 -13.00
N ILE A 181 -5.27 -17.28 -14.31
CA ILE A 181 -6.41 -17.07 -15.21
C ILE A 181 -7.36 -18.27 -15.18
N LYS A 182 -6.79 -19.48 -15.26
CA LYS A 182 -7.57 -20.73 -15.24
C LYS A 182 -8.32 -20.92 -13.92
N VAL A 183 -7.67 -20.65 -12.78
CA VAL A 183 -8.31 -20.75 -11.46
C VAL A 183 -9.37 -19.66 -11.26
N ALA A 184 -9.11 -18.45 -11.76
CA ALA A 184 -10.05 -17.33 -11.73
C ALA A 184 -11.25 -17.54 -12.66
N GLN A 185 -11.19 -18.50 -13.59
CA GLN A 185 -12.22 -18.77 -14.60
C GLN A 185 -12.57 -17.53 -15.44
N VAL A 186 -11.54 -16.77 -15.82
CA VAL A 186 -11.67 -15.60 -16.71
C VAL A 186 -11.11 -15.91 -18.10
N ASP A 187 -11.56 -15.18 -19.11
CA ASP A 187 -11.01 -15.27 -20.46
C ASP A 187 -9.67 -14.53 -20.54
N GLY A 188 -8.58 -15.29 -20.64
CA GLY A 188 -7.21 -14.76 -20.64
C GLY A 188 -6.86 -13.82 -21.80
N GLU A 189 -7.61 -13.88 -22.90
CA GLU A 189 -7.40 -13.05 -24.11
C GLU A 189 -8.33 -11.81 -24.13
N SER A 190 -9.26 -11.70 -23.19
CA SER A 190 -10.17 -10.56 -23.11
C SER A 190 -9.47 -9.28 -22.68
N LEU A 191 -9.90 -8.15 -23.24
CA LEU A 191 -9.46 -6.82 -22.82
C LEU A 191 -9.75 -6.58 -21.33
N ASP A 192 -10.91 -7.03 -20.85
CA ASP A 192 -11.29 -6.94 -19.43
C ASP A 192 -10.29 -7.62 -18.51
N THR A 193 -9.75 -8.78 -18.90
CA THR A 193 -8.73 -9.49 -18.10
C THR A 193 -7.38 -8.78 -18.16
N ALA A 194 -7.01 -8.22 -19.32
CA ALA A 194 -5.80 -7.41 -19.45
C ALA A 194 -5.88 -6.15 -18.56
N ASP A 195 -7.00 -5.42 -18.63
CA ASP A 195 -7.24 -4.21 -17.83
C ASP A 195 -7.28 -4.52 -16.34
N ALA A 196 -7.90 -5.64 -15.95
CA ALA A 196 -7.93 -6.09 -14.56
C ALA A 196 -6.52 -6.40 -14.03
N LEU A 197 -5.67 -7.07 -14.81
CA LEU A 197 -4.28 -7.35 -14.42
C LEU A 197 -3.48 -6.05 -14.25
N VAL A 198 -3.61 -5.12 -15.19
CA VAL A 198 -2.95 -3.82 -15.13
C VAL A 198 -3.41 -3.06 -13.88
N ASN A 199 -4.71 -3.03 -13.63
CA ASN A 199 -5.27 -2.34 -12.46
C ASN A 199 -4.78 -2.95 -11.13
N LEU A 200 -4.80 -4.28 -11.00
CA LEU A 200 -4.33 -4.97 -9.79
C LEU A 200 -2.82 -4.76 -9.55
N GLN A 201 -2.03 -4.63 -10.62
CA GLN A 201 -0.62 -4.27 -10.50
C GLN A 201 -0.43 -2.80 -10.12
N ARG A 202 -1.22 -1.88 -10.72
CA ARG A 202 -1.19 -0.44 -10.42
C ARG A 202 -1.50 -0.17 -8.96
N LEU A 203 -2.49 -0.86 -8.41
CA LEU A 203 -2.89 -0.78 -7.00
C LEU A 203 -1.97 -1.55 -6.05
N SER A 204 -0.86 -2.11 -6.55
CA SER A 204 0.08 -2.93 -5.77
C SER A 204 -0.54 -4.15 -5.07
N ILE A 205 -1.72 -4.60 -5.49
CA ILE A 205 -2.38 -5.80 -4.99
C ILE A 205 -1.66 -7.03 -5.53
N PHE A 206 -1.23 -6.96 -6.79
CA PHE A 206 -0.38 -7.96 -7.43
C PHE A 206 1.07 -7.48 -7.53
N GLU A 207 1.99 -8.41 -7.34
CA GLU A 207 3.41 -8.23 -7.61
C GLU A 207 3.80 -9.19 -8.73
N GLN A 208 4.56 -8.72 -9.71
CA GLN A 208 5.07 -9.57 -10.78
C GLN A 208 6.58 -9.69 -10.67
N THR A 209 7.07 -10.92 -10.53
CA THR A 209 8.50 -11.23 -10.51
C THR A 209 8.76 -12.41 -11.43
N ASN A 210 9.66 -12.24 -12.41
CA ASN A 210 10.03 -13.28 -13.37
C ASN A 210 8.80 -13.94 -14.06
N GLY A 211 7.83 -13.12 -14.45
CA GLY A 211 6.60 -13.59 -15.13
C GLY A 211 5.59 -14.29 -14.21
N ARG A 212 5.83 -14.35 -12.90
CA ARG A 212 4.90 -14.93 -11.91
C ARG A 212 4.24 -13.83 -11.10
N TYR A 213 2.98 -14.04 -10.76
CA TYR A 213 2.16 -13.13 -9.96
C TYR A 213 2.11 -13.59 -8.52
N SER A 214 2.37 -12.71 -7.57
CA SER A 214 2.15 -12.92 -6.13
C SER A 214 1.24 -11.84 -5.57
N MET A 215 0.74 -12.11 -4.36
CA MET A 215 -0.10 -11.20 -3.59
C MET A 215 0.53 -11.04 -2.20
N PRO A 216 0.60 -9.81 -1.65
CA PRO A 216 1.02 -9.58 -0.28
C PRO A 216 0.22 -10.44 0.71
N SER A 217 0.91 -11.04 1.68
CA SER A 217 0.31 -12.00 2.62
C SER A 217 -0.87 -11.43 3.43
N LEU A 218 -0.83 -10.13 3.72
CA LEU A 218 -1.88 -9.43 4.44
C LEU A 218 -3.16 -9.29 3.60
N ILE A 219 -3.01 -8.89 2.33
CA ILE A 219 -4.12 -8.83 1.37
C ILE A 219 -4.73 -10.23 1.21
N ARG A 220 -3.89 -11.26 1.08
CA ARG A 220 -4.37 -12.65 1.00
C ARG A 220 -5.17 -13.05 2.23
N SER A 221 -4.64 -12.81 3.42
CA SER A 221 -5.31 -13.15 4.69
C SER A 221 -6.66 -12.46 4.85
N TYR A 222 -6.82 -11.28 4.26
CA TYR A 222 -8.10 -10.57 4.22
C TYR A 222 -9.09 -11.16 3.20
N ILE A 223 -8.62 -11.61 2.03
CA ILE A 223 -9.46 -12.11 0.93
C ILE A 223 -9.87 -13.57 1.12
N SER A 224 -8.96 -14.43 1.60
CA SER A 224 -9.21 -15.88 1.72
C SER A 224 -10.49 -16.25 2.49
N PRO A 225 -10.88 -15.57 3.58
CA PRO A 225 -12.15 -15.83 4.26
C PRO A 225 -13.39 -15.50 3.42
N LYS A 226 -13.30 -14.53 2.49
CA LYS A 226 -14.39 -14.17 1.58
C LYS A 226 -14.58 -15.25 0.50
N VAL A 227 -13.49 -15.75 -0.07
CA VAL A 227 -13.51 -16.84 -1.08
C VAL A 227 -14.14 -18.11 -0.53
N LYS A 228 -13.84 -18.49 0.72
CA LYS A 228 -14.44 -19.68 1.36
C LYS A 228 -15.95 -19.61 1.57
N LYS A 229 -16.53 -18.40 1.57
CA LYS A 229 -17.98 -18.19 1.71
C LYS A 229 -18.70 -18.16 0.36
N ASP A 230 -17.97 -17.92 -0.72
CA ASP A 230 -18.54 -17.89 -2.07
C ASP A 230 -18.35 -19.26 -2.75
N THR A 231 -19.42 -20.05 -2.75
CA THR A 231 -19.43 -21.41 -3.33
C THR A 231 -19.26 -21.43 -4.85
N LYS A 232 -19.19 -20.28 -5.52
CA LYS A 232 -18.95 -20.20 -6.97
C LYS A 232 -17.47 -20.38 -7.36
N PHE A 233 -16.55 -20.28 -6.41
CA PHE A 233 -15.10 -20.40 -6.64
C PHE A 233 -14.50 -21.76 -6.22
N LEU A 234 -15.34 -22.69 -5.72
CA LEU A 234 -14.98 -24.07 -5.36
C LEU A 234 -15.73 -25.07 -6.24
#